data_AF-A0A3M1J2X4-F1
#
_entry.id   AF-A0A3M1J2X4-F1
#
_cell.length_a   1.000
_cell.length_b   1.000
_cell.length_c   1.000
_cell.angle_alpha   90.00
_cell.angle_beta   90.00
_cell.angle_gamma   90.00
#
_symmetry.space_group_name_H-M   'P 1'
#
loop_
_entity.id
_entity.type
_entity.pdbx_description
1 polymer ?
#
loop_
_entity_poly.entity_id
_entity_poly.type
_entity_poly.pdbx_seq_one_letter_code
_entity_poly.pdbx_strand_id
1 'polypeptide(L)'
;APPTGNARAFVEHQQQTLLAAARNPLINGLAHPWVINIQHAPRRWGFSAAEFLAHWTPDHFAQLGETAKMHGTALEIGMGIHLMAEHQGPEFWRKYVQGLQAARAAGAQFYFGSDAHHLHVVARLDWLEPTLRRLGFGPADIISPVDWWS
;
A
#
# COMPACT_ATOMS: atom_id res chain seq x y z
N ALA A 1 4.20 -4.91 20.34
CA ALA A 1 4.52 -5.95 19.36
C ALA A 1 3.24 -6.37 18.65
N PRO A 2 3.29 -6.76 17.37
CA PRO A 2 2.10 -7.20 16.66
C PRO A 2 1.56 -8.53 17.23
N PRO A 3 0.24 -8.73 17.25
CA PRO A 3 -0.38 -10.00 17.68
C PRO A 3 0.05 -11.19 16.79
N THR A 4 0.27 -12.35 17.39
CA THR A 4 0.58 -13.61 16.67
C THR A 4 -0.58 -14.60 16.76
N GLY A 5 -0.73 -15.48 15.76
CA GLY A 5 -1.75 -16.53 15.70
C GLY A 5 -3.18 -16.02 15.43
N ASN A 6 -3.35 -14.72 15.21
CA ASN A 6 -4.65 -14.09 14.98
C ASN A 6 -4.55 -13.02 13.90
N ALA A 7 -4.95 -13.37 12.67
CA ALA A 7 -4.85 -12.48 11.51
C ALA A 7 -5.68 -11.19 11.68
N ARG A 8 -6.88 -11.27 12.28
CA ARG A 8 -7.71 -10.08 12.54
C ARG A 8 -7.02 -9.09 13.45
N ALA A 9 -6.55 -9.55 14.62
CA ALA A 9 -5.87 -8.69 15.58
C ALA A 9 -4.58 -8.10 14.99
N PHE A 10 -3.88 -8.86 14.14
CA PHE A 10 -2.72 -8.36 13.41
C PHE A 10 -3.09 -7.24 12.42
N VAL A 11 -4.13 -7.43 11.59
CA VAL A 11 -4.59 -6.42 10.65
C VAL A 11 -5.05 -5.16 11.37
N GLU A 12 -5.78 -5.28 12.48
CA GLU A 12 -6.18 -4.15 13.31
C GLU A 12 -4.95 -3.40 13.85
N HIS A 13 -3.95 -4.12 14.37
CA HIS A 13 -2.71 -3.51 14.84
C HIS A 13 -1.92 -2.81 13.72
N GLN A 14 -1.81 -3.45 12.56
CA GLN A 14 -1.13 -2.87 11.40
C GLN A 14 -1.87 -1.62 10.91
N GLN A 15 -3.21 -1.65 10.85
CA GLN A 15 -4.02 -0.49 10.50
C GLN A 15 -3.74 0.67 11.47
N GLN A 16 -3.79 0.45 12.78
CA GLN A 16 -3.51 1.52 13.74
C GLN A 16 -2.09 2.09 13.59
N THR A 17 -1.12 1.24 13.27
CA THR A 17 0.27 1.67 13.00
C THR A 17 0.35 2.54 11.75
N LEU A 18 -0.34 2.17 10.68
CA LEU A 18 -0.37 2.95 9.44
C LEU A 18 -1.08 4.29 9.62
N LEU A 19 -2.20 4.31 10.34
CA LEU A 19 -2.91 5.55 10.66
C LEU A 19 -2.04 6.47 11.54
N ALA A 20 -1.34 5.93 12.53
CA ALA A 20 -0.41 6.71 13.34
C ALA A 20 0.74 7.27 12.52
N ALA A 21 1.29 6.48 11.59
CA ALA A 21 2.35 6.93 10.69
C ALA A 21 1.86 8.03 9.73
N ALA A 22 0.67 7.87 9.13
CA ALA A 22 0.06 8.89 8.26
C ALA A 22 -0.25 10.21 9.00
N ARG A 23 -0.48 10.17 10.32
CA ARG A 23 -0.70 11.38 11.13
C ARG A 23 0.59 12.08 11.54
N ASN A 24 1.73 11.43 11.37
CA ASN A 24 3.00 11.95 11.84
C ASN A 24 3.51 13.05 10.88
N PRO A 25 3.68 14.31 11.35
CA PRO A 25 4.10 15.42 10.49
C PRO A 25 5.53 15.28 9.95
N LEU A 26 6.31 14.30 10.44
CA LEU A 26 7.65 14.00 9.94
C LEU A 26 7.63 12.99 8.78
N ILE A 27 6.47 12.49 8.38
CA ILE A 27 6.31 11.47 7.34
C ILE A 27 5.56 12.08 6.16
N ASN A 28 6.23 12.19 5.02
CA ASN A 28 5.60 12.66 3.78
C ASN A 28 5.07 11.51 2.91
N GLY A 29 5.54 10.28 3.13
CA GLY A 29 5.17 9.11 2.33
C GLY A 29 5.21 7.81 3.13
N LEU A 30 4.19 6.96 2.97
CA LEU A 30 4.16 5.60 3.52
C LEU A 30 4.53 4.57 2.45
N ALA A 31 5.68 3.92 2.62
CA ALA A 31 6.11 2.82 1.77
C ALA A 31 5.27 1.57 2.01
N HIS A 32 4.91 0.86 0.93
CA HIS A 32 4.26 -0.45 0.87
C HIS A 32 3.30 -0.74 2.04
N PRO A 33 2.31 0.14 2.32
CA PRO A 33 1.76 0.32 3.67
C PRO A 33 1.14 -0.95 4.27
N TRP A 34 0.34 -1.72 3.53
CA TRP A 34 -0.36 -2.87 4.09
C TRP A 34 0.25 -4.23 3.71
N VAL A 35 0.97 -4.29 2.60
CA VAL A 35 1.20 -5.51 1.83
C VAL A 35 2.45 -6.30 2.23
N ILE A 36 3.48 -5.64 2.78
CA ILE A 36 4.79 -6.26 3.03
C ILE A 36 4.72 -7.44 4.00
N ASN A 37 3.78 -7.40 4.96
CA ASN A 37 3.67 -8.42 6.01
C ASN A 37 3.10 -9.76 5.51
N ILE A 38 2.45 -9.80 4.35
CA ILE A 38 1.83 -11.05 3.86
C ILE A 38 2.87 -12.15 3.61
N GLN A 39 4.07 -11.79 3.15
CA GLN A 39 5.16 -12.74 2.89
C GLN A 39 5.64 -13.43 4.18
N HIS A 40 5.39 -12.81 5.33
CA HIS A 40 5.81 -13.30 6.64
C HIS A 40 4.69 -13.94 7.44
N ALA A 41 3.43 -13.86 6.97
CA ALA A 41 2.24 -14.35 7.67
C ALA A 41 2.41 -15.78 8.23
N PRO A 42 2.72 -16.82 7.43
CA PRO A 42 2.75 -18.18 7.95
C PRO A 42 3.96 -18.47 8.84
N ARG A 43 5.14 -17.94 8.49
CA ARG A 43 6.41 -18.29 9.17
C ARG A 43 6.68 -17.47 10.42
N ARG A 44 6.19 -16.22 10.47
CA ARG A 44 6.50 -15.29 11.54
C ARG A 44 5.29 -15.00 12.42
N TRP A 45 4.11 -14.93 11.82
CA TRP A 45 2.92 -14.43 12.50
C TRP A 45 1.90 -15.51 12.85
N GLY A 46 2.03 -16.72 12.31
CA GLY A 46 1.23 -17.88 12.70
C GLY A 46 -0.18 -17.90 12.10
N PHE A 47 -0.38 -17.28 10.94
CA PHE A 47 -1.62 -17.34 10.15
C PHE A 47 -1.28 -17.36 8.64
N SER A 48 -2.20 -17.85 7.82
CA SER A 48 -2.03 -17.92 6.37
C SER A 48 -2.14 -16.55 5.69
N ALA A 49 -1.62 -16.46 4.46
CA ALA A 49 -1.83 -15.30 3.60
C ALA A 49 -3.32 -15.04 3.30
N ALA A 50 -4.13 -16.10 3.18
CA ALA A 50 -5.56 -15.99 2.94
C ALA A 50 -6.29 -15.39 4.15
N GLU A 51 -5.99 -15.86 5.37
CA GLU A 51 -6.54 -15.28 6.60
C GLU A 51 -6.15 -13.80 6.74
N PHE A 52 -4.90 -13.44 6.41
CA PHE A 52 -4.46 -12.05 6.40
C PHE A 52 -5.26 -11.18 5.42
N LEU A 53 -5.41 -11.61 4.17
CA LEU A 53 -6.14 -10.86 3.13
C LEU A 53 -7.64 -10.73 3.45
N ALA A 54 -8.24 -11.75 4.07
CA ALA A 54 -9.65 -11.76 4.41
C ALA A 54 -10.05 -10.65 5.40
N HIS A 55 -9.11 -10.21 6.25
CA HIS A 55 -9.37 -9.18 7.26
C HIS A 55 -9.14 -7.74 6.76
N TRP A 56 -8.45 -7.55 5.63
CA TRP A 56 -8.38 -6.25 4.99
C TRP A 56 -9.68 -5.96 4.22
N THR A 57 -10.39 -4.90 4.62
CA THR A 57 -11.65 -4.46 3.99
C THR A 57 -11.46 -3.13 3.25
N PRO A 58 -12.36 -2.77 2.31
CA PRO A 58 -12.39 -1.44 1.71
C PRO A 58 -12.31 -0.29 2.71
N ASP A 59 -12.99 -0.42 3.85
CA ASP A 59 -13.03 0.62 4.88
C ASP A 59 -11.66 0.89 5.50
N HIS A 60 -10.83 -0.13 5.67
CA HIS A 60 -9.45 0.06 6.17
C HIS A 60 -8.64 0.93 5.19
N PHE A 61 -8.78 0.66 3.89
CA PHE A 61 -8.07 1.39 2.85
C PHE A 61 -8.61 2.81 2.66
N ALA A 62 -9.93 2.98 2.72
CA ALA A 62 -10.57 4.29 2.68
C ALA A 62 -10.14 5.14 3.87
N GLN A 63 -10.19 4.59 5.10
CA GLN A 63 -9.77 5.29 6.31
C GLN A 63 -8.29 5.69 6.27
N LEU A 64 -7.42 4.83 5.73
CA LEU A 64 -6.01 5.18 5.52
C LEU A 64 -5.88 6.32 4.51
N GLY A 65 -6.62 6.27 3.40
CA GLY A 65 -6.60 7.31 2.38
C GLY A 65 -7.11 8.66 2.89
N GLU A 66 -8.21 8.68 3.66
CA GLU A 66 -8.74 9.88 4.30
C GLU A 66 -7.72 10.47 5.28
N THR A 67 -7.10 9.61 6.10
CA THR A 67 -6.09 10.05 7.07
C THR A 67 -4.86 10.61 6.36
N ALA A 68 -4.37 9.93 5.33
CA ALA A 68 -3.23 10.36 4.53
C ALA A 68 -3.48 11.72 3.88
N LYS A 69 -4.67 11.91 3.29
CA LYS A 69 -5.12 13.20 2.74
C LYS A 69 -5.16 14.30 3.79
N MET A 70 -5.79 14.06 4.93
CA MET A 70 -5.94 15.07 6.01
C MET A 70 -4.60 15.55 6.57
N HIS A 71 -3.57 14.71 6.53
CA HIS A 71 -2.27 14.97 7.13
C HIS A 71 -1.15 15.20 6.10
N GLY A 72 -1.48 15.32 4.80
CA GLY A 72 -0.49 15.58 3.75
C GLY A 72 0.54 14.46 3.56
N THR A 73 0.17 13.21 3.86
CA THR A 73 1.00 12.03 3.63
C THR A 73 0.57 11.33 2.34
N ALA A 74 1.51 10.96 1.47
CA ALA A 74 1.22 10.13 0.30
C ALA A 74 1.39 8.64 0.58
N LEU A 75 0.69 7.82 -0.20
CA LEU A 75 0.78 6.37 -0.15
C LEU A 75 1.62 5.84 -1.31
N GLU A 76 2.52 4.91 -1.06
CA GLU A 76 3.34 4.34 -2.13
C GLU A 76 2.53 3.38 -3.01
N ILE A 77 2.70 3.51 -4.32
CA ILE A 77 2.50 2.42 -5.28
C ILE A 77 3.89 1.83 -5.57
N GLY A 78 4.26 0.82 -4.79
CA GLY A 78 5.57 0.18 -4.87
C GLY A 78 5.66 -0.78 -6.05
N MET A 79 6.68 -0.63 -6.91
CA MET A 79 6.82 -1.46 -8.12
C MET A 79 6.99 -2.94 -7.80
N GLY A 80 7.89 -3.28 -6.87
CA GLY A 80 8.11 -4.67 -6.46
C GLY A 80 6.84 -5.33 -5.92
N ILE A 81 6.07 -4.58 -5.12
CA ILE A 81 4.78 -5.03 -4.60
C ILE A 81 3.75 -5.20 -5.71
N HIS A 82 3.65 -4.25 -6.63
CA HIS A 82 2.69 -4.29 -7.73
C HIS A 82 2.93 -5.53 -8.60
N LEU A 83 4.18 -5.75 -9.01
CA LEU A 83 4.57 -6.91 -9.80
C LEU A 83 4.35 -8.20 -9.01
N MET A 84 4.68 -8.24 -7.71
CA MET A 84 4.37 -9.38 -6.86
C MET A 84 2.86 -9.66 -6.83
N ALA A 85 2.02 -8.62 -6.71
CA ALA A 85 0.56 -8.75 -6.67
C ALA A 85 0.00 -9.34 -7.96
N GLU A 86 0.51 -8.92 -9.13
CA GLU A 86 0.13 -9.47 -10.44
C GLU A 86 0.43 -10.98 -10.55
N HIS A 87 1.49 -11.46 -9.89
CA HIS A 87 1.95 -12.85 -9.98
C HIS A 87 1.47 -13.77 -8.83
N GLN A 88 1.00 -13.19 -7.71
CA GLN A 88 0.49 -13.96 -6.55
C GLN A 88 -0.90 -14.59 -6.78
N GLY A 89 -1.61 -14.17 -7.84
CA GLY A 89 -2.86 -14.76 -8.27
C GLY A 89 -4.08 -13.82 -8.15
N PRO A 90 -5.24 -14.24 -8.70
CA PRO A 90 -6.38 -13.33 -8.93
C PRO A 90 -6.98 -12.72 -7.66
N GLU A 91 -6.99 -13.45 -6.55
CA GLU A 91 -7.54 -12.96 -5.28
C GLU A 91 -6.66 -11.86 -4.67
N PHE A 92 -5.35 -12.11 -4.63
CA PHE A 92 -4.37 -11.13 -4.15
C PHE A 92 -4.44 -9.86 -5.01
N TRP A 93 -4.40 -10.03 -6.33
CA TRP A 93 -4.50 -8.91 -7.27
C TRP A 93 -5.77 -8.10 -7.04
N ARG A 94 -6.92 -8.77 -6.89
CA ARG A 94 -8.20 -8.11 -6.61
C ARG A 94 -8.16 -7.31 -5.31
N LYS A 95 -7.60 -7.88 -4.23
CA LYS A 95 -7.47 -7.16 -2.95
C LYS A 95 -6.55 -5.96 -3.07
N TYR A 96 -5.44 -6.10 -3.79
CA TYR A 96 -4.49 -5.02 -4.05
C TYR A 96 -5.12 -3.85 -4.79
N VAL A 97 -5.80 -4.14 -5.91
CA VAL A 97 -6.51 -3.12 -6.69
C VAL A 97 -7.63 -2.47 -5.89
N GLN A 98 -8.41 -3.26 -5.14
CA GLN A 98 -9.46 -2.75 -4.26
C GLN A 98 -8.91 -1.76 -3.23
N GLY A 99 -7.75 -2.05 -2.64
CA GLY A 99 -7.13 -1.15 -1.67
C GLY A 99 -6.67 0.17 -2.28
N LEU A 100 -6.02 0.12 -3.45
CA LEU A 100 -5.61 1.34 -4.17
C LEU A 100 -6.83 2.19 -4.55
N GLN A 101 -7.89 1.56 -5.08
CA GLN A 101 -9.10 2.26 -5.51
C GLN A 101 -9.85 2.89 -4.34
N ALA A 102 -9.97 2.18 -3.21
CA ALA A 102 -10.61 2.70 -2.01
C ALA A 102 -9.84 3.89 -1.41
N ALA A 103 -8.51 3.79 -1.30
CA ALA A 103 -7.69 4.90 -0.81
C ALA A 103 -7.74 6.11 -1.76
N ARG A 104 -7.73 5.88 -3.07
CA ARG A 104 -7.89 6.94 -4.08
C ARG A 104 -9.27 7.62 -3.98
N ALA A 105 -10.35 6.84 -3.84
CA ALA A 105 -11.70 7.37 -3.70
C ALA A 105 -11.85 8.25 -2.43
N ALA A 106 -11.11 7.93 -1.37
CA ALA A 106 -10.97 8.75 -0.18
C ALA A 106 -10.12 10.03 -0.37
N GLY A 107 -9.50 10.20 -1.53
CA GLY A 107 -8.70 11.36 -1.92
C GLY A 107 -7.24 11.28 -1.49
N ALA A 108 -6.70 10.08 -1.24
CA ALA A 108 -5.27 9.89 -1.07
C ALA A 108 -4.51 10.32 -2.33
N GLN A 109 -3.35 10.92 -2.13
CA GLN A 109 -2.33 11.07 -3.17
C GLN A 109 -1.32 9.93 -3.05
N PHE A 110 -0.73 9.56 -4.18
CA PHE A 110 0.22 8.47 -4.26
C PHE A 110 1.59 8.95 -4.71
N TYR A 111 2.64 8.20 -4.39
CA TYR A 111 3.95 8.37 -5.00
C TYR A 111 4.46 7.02 -5.50
N PHE A 112 5.43 7.06 -6.41
CA PHE A 112 6.06 5.84 -6.92
C PHE A 112 7.37 5.55 -6.20
N GLY A 113 7.51 4.30 -5.76
CA GLY A 113 8.77 3.77 -5.28
C GLY A 113 9.09 2.46 -5.97
N SER A 114 10.36 2.26 -6.32
CA SER A 114 10.81 1.02 -6.95
C SER A 114 11.15 -0.08 -5.95
N ASP A 115 11.51 0.32 -4.72
CA ASP A 115 12.14 -0.55 -3.71
C ASP A 115 13.32 -1.38 -4.29
N ALA A 116 14.05 -0.75 -5.22
CA ALA A 116 15.07 -1.42 -6.01
C ALA A 116 16.32 -1.72 -5.18
N HIS A 117 16.65 -2.99 -5.08
CA HIS A 117 17.93 -3.48 -4.53
C HIS A 117 18.95 -3.82 -5.64
N HIS A 118 18.57 -3.59 -6.90
CA HIS A 118 19.42 -3.77 -8.08
C HIS A 118 19.19 -2.64 -9.08
N LEU A 119 20.26 -2.17 -9.75
CA LEU A 119 20.22 -1.01 -10.65
C LEU A 119 19.22 -1.15 -11.80
N HIS A 120 19.03 -2.34 -12.35
CA HIS A 120 18.13 -2.56 -13.50
C HIS A 120 16.63 -2.38 -13.17
N VAL A 121 16.30 -2.28 -11.89
CA VAL A 121 14.93 -2.10 -11.35
C VAL A 121 14.65 -0.61 -11.06
N VAL A 122 15.69 0.23 -11.00
CA VAL A 122 15.55 1.67 -10.76
C VAL A 122 14.86 2.35 -11.95
N ALA A 123 13.96 3.30 -11.66
CA ALA A 123 13.31 4.17 -12.64
C ALA A 123 12.46 3.47 -13.72
N ARG A 124 11.99 2.25 -13.47
CA ARG A 124 11.12 1.49 -14.39
C ARG A 124 9.62 1.82 -14.26
N LEU A 125 9.29 3.11 -14.23
CA LEU A 125 7.89 3.57 -14.18
C LEU A 125 7.09 3.11 -15.41
N ASP A 126 7.77 2.91 -16.54
CA ASP A 126 7.21 2.35 -17.77
C ASP A 126 6.54 0.98 -17.57
N TRP A 127 6.93 0.22 -16.53
CA TRP A 127 6.33 -1.07 -16.21
C TRP A 127 4.99 -0.96 -15.49
N LEU A 128 4.80 0.08 -14.67
CA LEU A 128 3.58 0.27 -13.90
C LEU A 128 2.51 1.04 -14.67
N GLU A 129 2.95 1.98 -15.52
CA GLU A 129 2.07 2.94 -16.17
C GLU A 129 0.90 2.27 -16.94
N PRO A 130 1.10 1.20 -17.74
CA PRO A 130 -0.01 0.57 -18.46
C PRO A 130 -1.07 -0.03 -17.53
N THR A 131 -0.65 -0.64 -16.41
CA THR A 131 -1.59 -1.19 -15.43
C THR A 131 -2.31 -0.08 -14.69
N LEU A 132 -1.61 0.96 -14.26
CA LEU A 132 -2.21 2.09 -13.54
C LEU A 132 -3.23 2.86 -14.40
N ARG A 133 -2.91 3.09 -15.68
CA ARG A 133 -3.85 3.70 -16.64
C ARG A 133 -5.12 2.86 -16.80
N ARG A 134 -5.00 1.53 -16.91
CA ARG A 134 -6.17 0.63 -16.94
C ARG A 134 -7.01 0.68 -15.67
N LEU A 135 -6.37 0.93 -14.52
CA LEU A 135 -7.05 1.11 -13.23
C LEU A 135 -7.61 2.54 -13.05
N GLY A 136 -7.42 3.42 -14.02
CA GLY A 136 -7.94 4.79 -14.02
C GLY A 136 -7.09 5.80 -13.25
N PHE A 137 -5.86 5.43 -12.86
CA PHE A 137 -4.90 6.35 -12.26
C PHE A 137 -4.31 7.27 -13.32
N GLY A 138 -4.17 8.55 -13.01
CA GLY A 138 -3.56 9.56 -13.86
C GLY A 138 -2.59 10.45 -13.10
N PRO A 139 -1.95 11.42 -13.79
CA PRO A 139 -0.95 12.30 -13.19
C PRO A 139 -1.44 13.05 -11.94
N ALA A 140 -2.72 13.40 -11.87
CA ALA A 140 -3.30 14.10 -10.71
C ALA A 140 -3.36 13.23 -9.43
N ASP A 141 -3.29 11.90 -9.57
CA ASP A 141 -3.26 10.98 -8.44
C ASP A 141 -1.86 10.80 -7.86
N ILE A 142 -0.82 11.27 -8.58
CA ILE A 142 0.59 11.04 -8.26
C ILE A 142 1.25 12.36 -7.85
N ILE A 143 1.97 12.34 -6.73
CA ILE A 143 2.86 13.42 -6.32
C ILE A 143 4.32 12.99 -6.45
N SER A 144 5.17 13.92 -6.87
CA SER A 144 6.60 13.70 -6.85
C SER A 144 7.14 14.02 -5.45
N PRO A 145 8.15 13.28 -4.95
CA PRO A 145 8.80 13.64 -3.68
C PRO A 145 9.39 15.05 -3.65
N VAL A 146 9.66 15.66 -4.81
CA VAL A 146 10.12 17.06 -4.90
C VAL A 146 9.02 18.07 -4.55
N ASP A 147 7.75 17.67 -4.65
CA ASP A 147 6.58 18.51 -4.38
C ASP A 147 6.19 18.48 -2.89
N TRP A 148 6.90 17.72 -2.05
CA TRP A 148 6.60 17.63 -0.61
C TRP A 148 6.97 18.88 0.19
N TRP A 149 7.83 19.74 -0.38
CA TRP A 149 8.42 20.90 0.29
C TRP A 149 8.07 22.24 -0.39
N SER A 150 7.24 22.20 -1.43
CA SER A 150 6.75 23.37 -2.18
C SER A 150 5.45 23.90 -1.59
#